data_AF-A0A1X2G8D9-F1
#
_entry.id   AF-A0A1X2G8D9-F1
#
_cell.length_a   1.000
_cell.length_b   1.000
_cell.length_c   1.000
_cell.angle_alpha   90.00
_cell.angle_beta   90.00
_cell.angle_gamma   90.00
#
_symmetry.space_group_name_H-M   'P 1'
#
loop_
_entity.id
_entity.type
_entity.pdbx_description
1 polymer ?
#
loop_
_entity_poly.entity_id
_entity_poly.type
_entity_poly.pdbx_seq_one_letter_code
_entity_poly.pdbx_strand_id
1 'polypeptide(L)'
;MPIPARTLIEISPILLFPHSEYQTHGRFTQLDHYTYCWKDGYALALGLGSMFNHDKQPNVGFMRDFENQLIRYVTLRAIAVDEELCISYGANLWFEDASMDHPADSLSDNDNNEDWLMNIEP
;
A
#
# COMPACT_ATOMS: atom_id res chain seq x y z
N MET A 1 -5.24 20.35 10.53
CA MET A 1 -6.20 20.64 9.44
C MET A 1 -6.53 19.32 8.77
N PRO A 2 -7.79 19.06 8.40
CA PRO A 2 -8.14 17.82 7.69
C PRO A 2 -7.49 17.79 6.29
N ILE A 3 -7.21 16.58 5.79
CA ILE A 3 -6.65 16.36 4.45
C ILE A 3 -7.81 16.11 3.47
N PRO A 4 -7.93 16.83 2.34
CA PRO A 4 -8.98 16.55 1.36
C PRO A 4 -8.86 15.16 0.73
N ALA A 5 -9.97 14.65 0.17
CA ALA A 5 -9.93 13.46 -0.68
C ALA A 5 -9.07 13.69 -1.93
N ARG A 6 -8.48 12.62 -2.47
CA ARG A 6 -7.63 12.64 -3.67
C ARG A 6 -6.39 13.53 -3.53
N THR A 7 -5.87 13.66 -2.32
CA THR A 7 -4.64 14.39 -2.06
C THR A 7 -3.46 13.42 -2.13
N LEU A 8 -2.46 13.73 -2.96
CA LEU A 8 -1.18 13.03 -2.94
C LEU A 8 -0.44 13.40 -1.64
N ILE A 9 -0.26 12.40 -0.77
CA ILE A 9 0.28 12.61 0.58
C ILE A 9 1.70 12.09 0.75
N GLU A 10 2.13 11.16 -0.09
CA GLU A 10 3.50 10.61 -0.06
C GLU A 10 3.94 10.10 -1.42
N ILE A 11 5.22 10.28 -1.72
CA ILE A 11 5.92 9.67 -2.85
C ILE A 11 7.15 8.96 -2.30
N SER A 12 7.08 7.64 -2.21
CA SER A 12 8.18 6.83 -1.70
C SER A 12 9.00 6.23 -2.85
N PRO A 13 10.30 6.55 -2.96
CA PRO A 13 11.22 5.79 -3.81
C PRO A 13 11.28 4.34 -3.36
N ILE A 14 11.52 3.42 -4.29
CA ILE A 14 11.64 1.99 -3.96
C ILE A 14 13.08 1.51 -3.88
N LEU A 15 13.31 0.54 -3.00
CA LEU A 15 14.45 -0.37 -3.09
C LEU A 15 13.96 -1.68 -3.73
N LEU A 16 14.41 -1.94 -4.95
CA LEU A 16 13.99 -3.12 -5.72
C LEU A 16 14.89 -4.31 -5.43
N PHE A 17 14.29 -5.43 -5.04
CA PHE A 17 14.92 -6.73 -4.89
C PHE A 17 14.57 -7.60 -6.10
N PRO A 18 15.56 -8.07 -6.89
CA PRO A 18 15.32 -9.01 -7.97
C PRO A 18 14.66 -10.31 -7.45
N HIS A 19 13.83 -10.94 -8.28
CA HIS A 19 13.07 -12.14 -7.88
C HIS A 19 13.94 -13.25 -7.25
N SER A 20 15.11 -13.54 -7.82
CA SER A 20 16.02 -14.58 -7.34
C SER A 20 16.59 -14.28 -5.95
N GLU A 21 17.00 -13.03 -5.72
CA GLU A 21 17.52 -12.57 -4.42
C GLU A 21 16.42 -12.61 -3.36
N TYR A 22 15.23 -12.13 -3.70
CA TYR A 22 14.12 -12.10 -2.77
C TYR A 22 13.66 -13.50 -2.37
N GLN A 23 13.53 -14.43 -3.33
CA GLN A 23 13.13 -15.81 -3.04
C GLN A 23 14.16 -16.58 -2.23
N THR A 24 15.45 -16.32 -2.44
CA THR A 24 16.52 -17.05 -1.75
C THR A 24 16.81 -16.45 -0.37
N HIS A 25 16.62 -15.15 -0.20
CA HIS A 25 17.06 -14.42 1.00
C HIS A 25 15.99 -13.50 1.57
N GLY A 26 15.48 -12.55 0.76
CA GLY A 26 14.63 -11.46 1.23
C GLY A 26 13.39 -11.91 2.01
N ARG A 27 12.68 -12.92 1.48
CA ARG A 27 11.45 -13.48 2.08
C ARG A 27 11.62 -14.11 3.46
N PHE A 28 12.86 -14.37 3.88
CA PHE A 28 13.16 -14.95 5.20
C PHE A 28 13.57 -13.89 6.22
N THR A 29 13.36 -12.61 5.90
CA THR A 29 13.66 -11.46 6.76
C THR A 29 12.39 -10.69 7.11
N GLN A 30 12.50 -9.75 8.06
CA GLN A 30 11.39 -8.86 8.42
C GLN A 30 10.93 -7.96 7.26
N LEU A 31 11.74 -7.80 6.21
CA LEU A 31 11.36 -7.05 5.02
C LEU A 31 10.14 -7.67 4.32
N ASP A 32 9.90 -8.97 4.49
CA ASP A 32 8.80 -9.68 3.84
C ASP A 32 7.43 -9.08 4.15
N HIS A 33 7.29 -8.45 5.31
CA HIS A 33 6.06 -7.83 5.76
C HIS A 33 5.80 -6.44 5.16
N TYR A 34 6.78 -5.85 4.47
CA TYR A 34 6.75 -4.45 4.02
C TYR A 34 6.97 -4.28 2.51
N THR A 35 7.26 -5.36 1.79
CA THR A 35 7.49 -5.27 0.35
C THR A 35 6.22 -5.41 -0.47
N TYR A 36 6.22 -4.74 -1.62
CA TYR A 36 5.17 -4.79 -2.63
C TYR A 36 5.60 -5.69 -3.78
N CYS A 37 4.65 -6.44 -4.34
CA CYS A 37 4.87 -7.14 -5.61
C CYS A 37 5.20 -6.14 -6.72
N TRP A 38 6.30 -6.39 -7.42
CA TRP A 38 6.80 -5.55 -8.51
C TRP A 38 7.02 -6.38 -9.77
N LYS A 39 7.12 -5.74 -10.94
CA LYS A 39 7.23 -6.43 -12.24
C LYS A 39 8.38 -7.44 -12.28
N ASP A 40 9.54 -7.06 -11.73
CA ASP A 40 10.78 -7.84 -11.79
C ASP A 40 11.25 -8.34 -10.41
N GLY A 41 10.34 -8.41 -9.43
CA GLY A 41 10.65 -8.87 -8.08
C GLY A 41 9.77 -8.23 -7.01
N TYR A 42 10.41 -7.71 -5.97
CA TYR A 42 9.73 -7.15 -4.81
C TYR A 42 10.34 -5.80 -4.45
N ALA A 43 9.50 -4.83 -4.12
CA ALA A 43 9.91 -3.46 -3.87
C ALA A 43 9.64 -3.09 -2.41
N LEU A 44 10.66 -2.67 -1.68
CA LEU A 44 10.46 -2.03 -0.38
C LEU A 44 10.23 -0.53 -0.61
N ALA A 45 9.13 0.00 -0.08
CA ALA A 45 8.91 1.43 -0.08
C ALA A 45 9.86 2.08 0.95
N LEU A 46 10.69 3.02 0.49
CA LEU A 46 11.42 3.90 1.40
C LEU A 46 10.46 4.99 1.90
N GLY A 47 10.94 6.20 2.16
CA GLY A 47 10.08 7.31 2.60
C GLY A 47 9.18 6.89 3.76
N LEU A 48 7.88 7.20 3.66
CA LEU A 48 6.87 6.77 4.63
C LEU A 48 6.05 5.55 4.18
N GLY A 49 6.26 5.04 2.97
CA GLY A 49 5.40 4.02 2.37
C GLY A 49 5.29 2.72 3.17
N SER A 50 6.40 2.26 3.75
CA SER A 50 6.41 1.06 4.62
C SER A 50 5.96 1.33 6.07
N MET A 51 5.56 2.57 6.40
CA MET A 51 5.03 2.92 7.72
C MET A 51 3.50 2.91 7.78
N PHE A 52 2.80 2.87 6.63
CA PHE A 52 1.34 2.79 6.63
C PHE A 52 0.87 1.43 7.13
N ASN A 53 0.03 1.44 8.17
CA ASN A 53 -0.58 0.24 8.70
C ASN A 53 -1.71 -0.27 7.79
N HIS A 54 -2.17 -1.49 8.08
CA HIS A 54 -3.29 -2.10 7.39
C HIS A 54 -4.63 -1.74 8.03
N ASP A 55 -5.64 -1.48 7.20
CA ASP A 55 -7.05 -1.51 7.57
C ASP A 55 -7.88 -2.13 6.42
N LYS A 56 -8.98 -2.84 6.74
CA LYS A 56 -9.94 -3.36 5.75
C LYS A 56 -10.76 -2.26 5.09
N GLN A 57 -10.93 -1.14 5.77
CA GLN A 57 -11.56 0.07 5.26
C GLN A 57 -10.49 1.17 5.11
N PRO A 58 -9.49 0.96 4.24
CA PRO A 58 -8.37 1.89 4.13
C PRO A 58 -8.87 3.27 3.69
N ASN A 59 -8.17 4.30 4.16
CA ASN A 59 -8.42 5.69 3.78
C ASN A 59 -7.33 6.25 2.86
N VAL A 60 -6.29 5.45 2.57
CA VAL A 60 -5.22 5.71 1.60
C VAL A 60 -5.13 4.57 0.59
N GLY A 61 -5.05 4.92 -0.69
CA GLY A 61 -4.68 4.02 -1.77
C GLY A 61 -3.26 4.31 -2.26
N PHE A 62 -2.68 3.39 -3.03
CA PHE A 62 -1.36 3.59 -3.62
C PHE A 62 -1.32 3.18 -5.09
N MET A 63 -0.37 3.75 -5.83
CA MET A 63 -0.06 3.43 -7.21
C MET A 63 1.42 3.10 -7.36
N ARG A 64 1.72 2.13 -8.22
CA ARG A 64 3.09 1.73 -8.56
C ARG A 64 3.52 2.44 -9.84
N ASP A 65 4.42 3.40 -9.69
CA ASP A 65 5.03 4.13 -10.80
C ASP A 65 6.27 3.35 -11.27
N PHE A 66 6.05 2.39 -12.17
CA PHE A 66 7.10 1.51 -12.67
C PHE A 66 8.19 2.27 -13.46
N GLU A 67 7.83 3.36 -14.14
CA GLU A 67 8.77 4.15 -14.93
C GLU A 67 9.76 4.90 -14.04
N ASN A 68 9.26 5.53 -12.97
CA ASN A 68 10.08 6.34 -12.07
C ASN A 68 10.59 5.58 -10.84
N GLN A 69 10.20 4.31 -10.66
CA GLN A 69 10.54 3.48 -9.50
C GLN A 69 10.06 4.12 -8.18
N LEU A 70 8.77 4.48 -8.15
CA LEU A 70 8.12 5.13 -7.00
C LEU A 70 6.82 4.41 -6.63
N ILE A 71 6.41 4.56 -5.38
CA ILE A 71 5.04 4.30 -4.94
C ILE A 71 4.41 5.64 -4.50
N ARG A 72 3.24 5.95 -5.04
CA ARG A 72 2.52 7.19 -4.78
C ARG A 72 1.30 6.89 -3.94
N TYR A 73 1.12 7.57 -2.81
CA TYR A 73 0.03 7.34 -1.87
C TYR A 73 -0.95 8.51 -1.90
N VAL A 74 -2.24 8.19 -2.08
CA VAL A 74 -3.30 9.17 -2.28
C VAL A 74 -4.47 8.89 -1.36
N THR A 75 -5.04 9.93 -0.75
CA THR A 75 -6.22 9.79 0.11
C THR A 75 -7.45 9.37 -0.69
N LEU A 76 -8.17 8.34 -0.23
CA LEU A 76 -9.39 7.83 -0.89
C LEU A 76 -10.62 8.68 -0.55
N ARG A 77 -10.59 9.34 0.61
CA ARG A 77 -11.60 10.24 1.13
C ARG A 77 -10.95 11.36 1.94
N ALA A 78 -11.75 12.32 2.43
CA ALA A 78 -11.23 13.30 3.37
C ALA A 78 -10.78 12.61 4.67
N ILE A 79 -9.67 13.08 5.23
CA ILE A 79 -9.05 12.56 6.46
C ILE A 79 -9.20 13.60 7.56
N ALA A 80 -9.72 13.19 8.71
CA ALA A 80 -9.84 14.06 9.87
C ALA A 80 -8.47 14.33 10.52
N VAL A 81 -8.40 15.36 11.36
CA VAL A 81 -7.21 15.56 12.19
C VAL A 81 -7.11 14.38 13.17
N ASP A 82 -5.89 13.88 13.39
CA ASP A 82 -5.56 12.75 14.26
C ASP A 82 -6.10 11.37 13.78
N GLU A 83 -6.67 11.30 12.57
CA GLU A 83 -7.05 10.03 11.96
C GLU A 83 -5.81 9.32 11.39
N GLU A 84 -5.65 8.03 11.70
CA GLU A 84 -4.55 7.22 11.19
C GLU A 84 -4.71 6.97 9.68
N LEU A 85 -3.60 7.00 8.96
CA LEU A 85 -3.55 6.72 7.53
C LEU A 85 -3.24 5.23 7.33
N CYS A 86 -4.18 4.50 6.75
CA CYS A 86 -4.07 3.06 6.54
C CYS A 86 -4.29 2.69 5.07
N ILE A 87 -3.56 1.66 4.64
CA ILE A 87 -3.67 1.06 3.30
C ILE A 87 -4.23 -0.37 3.40
N SER A 88 -4.65 -0.94 2.27
CA SER A 88 -4.91 -2.38 2.21
C SER A 88 -3.62 -3.14 1.92
N TYR A 89 -3.32 -4.19 2.70
CA TYR A 89 -2.26 -5.16 2.41
C TYR A 89 -2.78 -6.31 1.53
N GLY A 90 -4.07 -6.34 1.24
CA GLY A 90 -4.74 -7.44 0.54
C GLY A 90 -5.11 -8.61 1.46
N ALA A 91 -5.53 -9.72 0.85
CA ALA A 91 -6.20 -10.83 1.56
C ALA A 91 -5.28 -11.76 2.39
N ASN A 92 -3.95 -11.65 2.26
CA ASN A 92 -3.00 -12.57 2.89
C ASN A 92 -2.22 -11.87 4.01
N LEU A 93 -2.88 -11.60 5.14
CA LEU A 93 -2.26 -11.03 6.32
C LEU A 93 -1.51 -12.08 7.13
N TRP A 94 -0.36 -11.69 7.70
CA TRP A 94 0.45 -12.52 8.61
C TRP A 94 0.14 -12.26 10.10
N PHE A 95 -0.78 -11.35 10.40
CA PHE A 95 -1.20 -10.97 11.76
C PHE A 95 -2.73 -10.93 11.89
N GLU A 96 -3.21 -10.92 13.14
CA GLU A 96 -4.62 -10.77 13.46
C GLU A 96 -5.10 -9.36 13.12
N ASP A 97 -6.14 -9.28 12.32
CA ASP A 97 -6.69 -8.02 11.85
C ASP A 97 -7.43 -7.28 12.98
N ALA A 98 -6.99 -6.06 13.29
CA ALA A 98 -7.57 -5.24 14.35
C ALA A 98 -9.04 -4.85 14.10
N SER A 99 -9.57 -5.05 12.88
CA SER A 99 -10.95 -4.73 12.49
C SER A 99 -11.96 -5.86 12.73
N MET A 100 -11.58 -6.98 13.37
CA MET A 100 -12.46 -8.15 13.57
C MET A 100 -13.72 -7.92 14.43
N ASP A 101 -13.93 -6.74 15.01
CA ASP A 101 -15.14 -6.42 15.80
C ASP A 101 -16.37 -5.99 14.95
N HIS A 102 -16.29 -5.99 13.63
CA HIS A 102 -17.45 -5.68 12.76
C HIS A 102 -17.65 -6.74 11.65
N PRO A 103 -18.88 -7.30 11.51
CA PRO A 103 -19.13 -8.41 10.58
C PRO A 103 -19.00 -7.93 9.13
N ALA A 104 -18.11 -8.60 8.39
CA ALA A 104 -17.72 -8.27 7.03
C ALA A 104 -18.69 -8.87 5.99
N ASP A 105 -19.10 -8.06 5.01
CA ASP A 105 -19.54 -8.56 3.71
C ASP A 105 -18.29 -8.81 2.85
N SER A 106 -18.13 -10.05 2.39
CA SER A 106 -17.02 -10.50 1.57
C SER A 106 -17.13 -9.96 0.15
N LEU A 107 -16.26 -9.03 -0.24
CA LEU A 107 -15.97 -8.75 -1.64
C LEU A 107 -14.57 -9.26 -1.96
N SER A 108 -14.49 -10.14 -2.96
CA SER A 108 -13.24 -10.66 -3.51
C SER A 108 -12.53 -9.53 -4.26
N ASP A 109 -11.42 -9.04 -3.71
CA ASP A 109 -10.61 -8.03 -4.36
C ASP A 109 -9.86 -8.63 -5.55
N ASN A 110 -10.38 -8.34 -6.72
CA ASN A 110 -9.64 -8.43 -7.98
C ASN A 110 -8.65 -7.26 -7.98
N ASP A 111 -7.35 -7.56 -7.91
CA ASP A 111 -6.18 -6.68 -7.84
C ASP A 111 -5.99 -5.77 -9.09
N ASN A 112 -7.09 -5.41 -9.76
CA ASN A 112 -7.16 -4.78 -11.07
C ASN A 112 -7.97 -3.47 -11.09
N ASN A 113 -8.27 -2.88 -9.93
CA ASN A 113 -9.04 -1.61 -9.88
C ASN A 113 -8.13 -0.38 -9.74
N GLU A 114 -6.98 -0.40 -10.42
CA GLU A 114 -6.00 0.70 -10.51
C GLU A 114 -6.40 1.77 -11.56
N ASP A 115 -7.41 1.51 -12.40
CA ASP A 115 -7.80 2.36 -13.56
C ASP A 115 -8.26 3.78 -13.18
N TRP A 116 -8.89 3.96 -12.01
CA TRP A 116 -9.37 5.28 -11.60
C TRP A 116 -8.28 6.13 -10.93
N LEU A 117 -7.22 5.49 -10.42
CA LEU A 117 -6.08 6.16 -9.78
C LEU A 117 -5.13 6.78 -10.83
N MET A 118 -5.04 6.19 -12.02
CA MET A 118 -4.24 6.73 -13.14
C MET A 118 -4.69 8.11 -13.64
N ASN A 119 -5.91 8.54 -13.29
CA ASN A 119 -6.47 9.84 -13.69
C ASN A 119 -6.27 10.95 -12.64
N ILE A 120 -5.50 10.68 -11.58
CA ILE A 120 -5.13 11.69 -10.58
C ILE A 120 -3.89 12.41 -11.11
N GLU A 121 -4.11 13.53 -11.82
CA GLU A 121 -3.03 14.45 -12.19
C GLU A 121 -2.42 15.13 -10.95
N PRO A 122 -1.11 15.45 -10.98
CA PRO A 122 -0.38 16.08 -9.87
C PRO A 122 -0.88 17.49 -9.50
#